data_AF-A0A7C4GM45-F1
#
_entry.id   AF-A0A7C4GM45-F1
#
_cell.length_a   1.000
_cell.length_b   1.000
_cell.length_c   1.000
_cell.angle_alpha   90.00
_cell.angle_beta   90.00
_cell.angle_gamma   90.00
#
_symmetry.space_group_name_H-M   'P 1'
#
loop_
_entity.id
_entity.type
_entity.pdbx_description
1 polymer ?
#
loop_
_entity_poly.entity_id
_entity_poly.type
_entity_poly.pdbx_seq_one_letter_code
_entity_poly.pdbx_strand_id
1 'polypeptide(L)'
;REIPAEAEEKTLEIIDKLVRKGWSGILKIGRPNEPVLGIPVSLDRVGISMAGGITPAAAMVEKGIQIETFAPHCPANIKDMKKA
;
A
#
# COMPACT_ATOMS: atom_id res chain seq x y z
N ARG A 1 3.62 6.44 -3.79
CA ARG A 1 2.46 7.35 -3.91
C ARG A 1 2.82 8.66 -3.22
N GLU A 2 2.18 9.77 -3.57
CA GLU A 2 2.44 11.07 -2.92
C GLU A 2 1.12 11.72 -2.51
N ILE A 3 1.12 12.39 -1.36
CA ILE A 3 0.03 13.24 -0.86
C ILE A 3 0.55 14.66 -0.64
N PRO A 4 -0.32 15.69 -0.68
CA PRO A 4 0.06 17.03 -0.23
C PRO A 4 0.52 17.01 1.24
N ALA A 5 1.54 17.80 1.58
CA ALA A 5 2.05 17.87 2.95
C ALA A 5 0.99 18.39 3.94
N GLU A 6 0.14 19.32 3.52
CA GLU A 6 -1.01 19.81 4.30
C GLU A 6 -1.98 18.68 4.72
N ALA A 7 -2.07 17.60 3.94
CA ALA A 7 -2.95 16.46 4.21
C ALA A 7 -2.29 15.36 5.06
N GLU A 8 -1.05 15.55 5.52
CA GLU A 8 -0.28 14.53 6.23
C GLU A 8 -1.00 14.00 7.47
N GLU A 9 -1.36 14.89 8.40
CA GLU A 9 -2.01 14.52 9.67
C GLU A 9 -3.29 13.73 9.44
N LYS A 10 -4.19 14.26 8.60
CA LYS A 10 -5.44 13.61 8.24
C LYS A 10 -5.22 12.25 7.57
N THR A 11 -4.19 12.12 6.75
CA THR A 11 -3.86 10.86 6.09
C THR A 11 -3.37 9.83 7.10
N LEU A 12 -2.51 10.23 8.05
CA LEU A 12 -2.02 9.36 9.12
C LEU A 12 -3.16 8.86 10.00
N GLU A 13 -4.12 9.72 10.36
CA GLU A 13 -5.30 9.28 11.12
C GLU A 13 -6.15 8.24 10.37
N ILE A 14 -6.36 8.44 9.07
CA ILE A 14 -7.14 7.49 8.25
C ILE A 14 -6.39 6.17 8.14
N ILE A 15 -5.08 6.21 7.90
CA ILE A 15 -4.24 5.02 7.83
C ILE A 15 -4.27 4.26 9.15
N ASP A 16 -4.14 4.93 10.30
CA ASP A 16 -4.23 4.28 11.62
C ASP A 16 -5.59 3.59 11.81
N LYS A 17 -6.70 4.26 11.45
CA LYS A 17 -8.04 3.66 11.49
C LYS A 17 -8.16 2.42 10.59
N LEU A 18 -7.53 2.43 9.42
CA LEU A 18 -7.53 1.30 8.49
C LEU A 18 -6.67 0.14 9.04
N VAL A 19 -5.48 0.44 9.57
CA VAL A 19 -4.58 -0.55 10.17
C VAL A 19 -5.26 -1.25 11.35
N ARG A 20 -5.93 -0.50 12.23
CA ARG A 20 -6.73 -1.08 13.33
C ARG A 20 -7.87 -1.99 12.86
N LYS A 21 -8.33 -1.84 11.62
CA LYS A 21 -9.35 -2.70 10.99
C LYS A 21 -8.75 -3.89 10.23
N GLY A 22 -7.43 -4.08 10.27
CA GLY A 22 -6.72 -5.17 9.60
C GLY A 22 -6.22 -4.84 8.19
N TRP A 23 -6.28 -3.57 7.77
CA TRP A 23 -5.65 -3.16 6.52
C TRP A 23 -4.13 -3.14 6.69
N SER A 24 -3.40 -3.71 5.73
CA SER A 24 -1.94 -3.79 5.79
C SER A 24 -1.33 -3.40 4.44
N GLY A 25 0.00 -3.39 4.37
CA GLY A 25 0.73 -3.11 3.14
C GLY A 25 1.32 -1.71 3.04
N ILE A 26 1.18 -0.84 4.05
CA ILE A 26 2.01 0.38 4.14
C ILE A 26 3.39 -0.02 4.65
N LEU A 27 4.44 0.27 3.87
CA LEU A 27 5.82 -0.06 4.20
C LEU A 27 6.54 1.09 4.90
N LYS A 28 6.34 2.32 4.40
CA LYS A 28 7.00 3.52 4.90
C LYS A 28 6.18 4.75 4.52
N ILE A 29 6.01 5.66 5.48
CA ILE A 29 5.55 7.03 5.25
C ILE A 29 6.77 7.93 5.46
N GLY A 30 7.06 8.78 4.48
CA GLY A 30 8.12 9.77 4.52
C GLY A 30 7.70 11.02 5.31
N ARG A 31 8.55 12.04 5.29
CA ARG A 31 8.22 13.39 5.76
C ARG A 31 8.07 14.34 4.57
N PRO A 32 7.50 15.54 4.76
CA PRO A 32 7.40 16.52 3.69
C PRO A 32 8.76 16.82 3.04
N ASN A 33 8.81 16.80 1.71
CA ASN A 33 10.02 17.08 0.91
C ASN A 33 11.20 16.09 1.12
N GLU A 34 11.00 14.99 1.84
CA GLU A 34 12.03 13.97 2.04
C GLU A 34 11.83 12.78 1.08
N PRO A 35 12.91 12.19 0.52
CA PRO A 35 12.82 10.96 -0.25
C PRO A 35 12.24 9.80 0.59
N VAL A 36 11.45 8.94 -0.05
CA VAL A 36 10.93 7.71 0.56
C VAL A 36 11.64 6.50 -0.05
N LEU A 37 12.38 5.74 0.77
CA LEU A 37 13.17 4.58 0.30
C LEU A 37 14.14 4.92 -0.85
N GLY A 38 14.75 6.11 -0.82
CA GLY A 38 15.65 6.58 -1.87
C GLY A 38 14.97 7.11 -3.13
N ILE A 39 13.64 7.08 -3.20
CA ILE A 39 12.86 7.65 -4.30
C ILE A 39 12.53 9.11 -3.97
N PRO A 40 12.87 10.08 -4.84
CA PRO A 40 12.58 11.49 -4.60
C PRO A 40 11.06 11.72 -4.55
N VAL A 41 10.67 12.71 -3.74
CA VAL A 41 9.28 13.15 -3.57
C VAL A 41 9.19 14.60 -4.04
N SER A 42 8.08 14.96 -4.68
CA SER A 42 7.87 16.32 -5.17
C SER A 42 7.84 17.36 -4.04
N LEU A 43 8.06 18.63 -4.38
CA LEU A 43 7.95 19.73 -3.42
C LEU A 43 6.53 19.77 -2.81
N ASP A 44 6.46 20.09 -1.53
CA ASP A 44 5.25 20.19 -0.71
C ASP A 44 4.43 18.89 -0.64
N ARG A 45 5.11 17.75 -0.76
CA ARG A 45 4.49 16.42 -0.76
C ARG A 45 5.16 15.47 0.23
N VAL A 46 4.38 14.48 0.66
CA VAL A 46 4.82 13.36 1.50
C VAL A 46 4.74 12.07 0.68
N GLY A 47 5.83 11.31 0.67
CA GLY A 47 5.90 10.00 0.02
C GLY A 47 5.31 8.87 0.86
N ILE A 48 4.53 7.99 0.25
CA ILE A 48 3.97 6.77 0.85
C ILE A 48 4.40 5.56 0.00
N SER A 49 5.13 4.64 0.62
CA SER A 49 5.52 3.35 0.04
C SER A 49 4.58 2.24 0.50
N MET A 50 4.17 1.39 -0.45
CA MET A 50 3.22 0.30 -0.21
C MET A 50 3.66 -0.99 -0.90
N ALA A 51 3.30 -2.13 -0.30
CA ALA A 51 3.43 -3.44 -0.93
C ALA A 51 2.46 -3.58 -2.11
N GLY A 52 2.86 -4.35 -3.12
CA GLY A 52 1.99 -4.67 -4.26
C GLY A 52 0.92 -5.69 -3.87
N GLY A 53 -0.28 -5.57 -4.44
CA GLY A 53 -1.39 -6.50 -4.16
C GLY A 53 -1.09 -7.95 -4.56
N ILE A 54 -0.19 -8.16 -5.54
CA ILE A 54 0.25 -9.48 -6.01
C ILE A 54 1.52 -10.00 -5.33
N THR A 55 2.08 -9.28 -4.34
CA THR A 55 3.28 -9.72 -3.60
C THR A 55 3.12 -11.12 -2.98
N PRO A 56 1.96 -11.50 -2.38
CA PRO A 56 1.77 -12.87 -1.89
C PRO A 56 1.82 -13.93 -3.01
N ALA A 57 1.32 -13.63 -4.21
CA ALA A 57 1.41 -14.53 -5.36
C ALA A 57 2.87 -14.74 -5.80
N ALA A 58 3.66 -13.66 -5.83
CA ALA A 58 5.10 -13.76 -6.11
C ALA A 58 5.82 -14.65 -5.08
N ALA A 59 5.54 -14.47 -3.79
CA ALA A 59 6.13 -15.30 -2.73
C ALA A 59 5.77 -16.79 -2.86
N MET A 60 4.57 -17.11 -3.34
CA MET A 60 4.17 -18.50 -3.61
C MET A 60 4.92 -19.08 -4.82
N VAL A 61 5.10 -18.30 -5.89
CA VAL A 61 5.90 -18.72 -7.06
C VAL A 61 7.36 -18.97 -6.67
N GLU A 62 7.94 -18.12 -5.81
CA GLU A 62 9.30 -18.33 -5.26
C GLU A 62 9.44 -19.61 -4.44
N LYS A 63 8.32 -20.17 -3.96
CA LYS A 63 8.25 -21.47 -3.26
C LYS A 63 7.94 -22.64 -4.20
N GLY A 64 7.93 -22.42 -5.52
CA GLY A 64 7.67 -23.45 -6.53
C GLY A 64 6.19 -23.75 -6.77
N ILE A 65 5.27 -22.95 -6.21
CA ILE A 65 3.84 -23.09 -6.46
C ILE A 65 3.51 -22.35 -7.76
N GLN A 66 3.03 -23.08 -8.77
CA GLN A 66 2.61 -22.46 -10.02
C GLN A 66 1.32 -21.66 -9.80
N ILE A 67 1.35 -20.37 -10.15
CA ILE A 67 0.21 -19.47 -10.07
C ILE A 67 0.06 -18.75 -11.41
N GLU A 68 -1.15 -18.80 -11.96
CA GLU A 68 -1.55 -17.95 -13.07
C GLU A 68 -2.26 -16.70 -12.53
N THR A 69 -1.69 -15.53 -12.79
CA THR A 69 -2.32 -14.26 -12.46
C THR A 69 -3.04 -13.71 -13.68
N PHE A 70 -4.36 -13.54 -13.58
CA PHE A 70 -5.16 -12.86 -14.61
C PHE A 70 -5.28 -11.38 -14.26
N ALA A 71 -5.20 -10.50 -15.25
CA ALA A 71 -5.31 -9.06 -15.07
C ALA A 71 -6.68 -8.45 -15.51
N PRO A 72 -7.84 -8.91 -15.00
CA PRO A 72 -9.02 -8.06 -14.96
C PRO A 72 -9.15 -7.41 -13.58
N HIS A 73 -9.28 -6.09 -13.56
CA HIS A 73 -9.77 -5.37 -12.38
C HIS A 73 -11.21 -5.82 -12.12
N CYS A 74 -11.41 -6.73 -11.15
CA CYS A 74 -12.70 -7.28 -10.79
C CYS A 74 -13.25 -6.55 -9.55
N PRO A 75 -14.36 -5.79 -9.66
CA PRO A 75 -15.04 -5.28 -8.49
C PRO A 75 -15.56 -6.45 -7.65
N ALA A 76 -15.19 -6.49 -6.38
CA ALA A 76 -15.66 -7.48 -5.42
C ALA A 76 -16.17 -6.78 -4.15
N ASN A 77 -17.16 -7.37 -3.48
CA ASN A 77 -17.59 -6.86 -2.18
C ASN A 77 -16.56 -7.25 -1.12
N ILE A 78 -16.13 -6.29 -0.30
CA ILE A 78 -15.18 -6.56 0.79
C ILE A 78 -15.71 -7.60 1.78
N LYS A 79 -17.04 -7.73 1.90
CA LYS A 79 -17.70 -8.72 2.76
C LYS A 79 -17.53 -10.16 2.27
N ASP A 80 -17.28 -10.34 0.97
CA ASP A 80 -17.09 -11.65 0.36
C ASP A 80 -15.64 -12.14 0.52
N MET A 81 -14.73 -11.24 0.92
CA MET A 81 -13.32 -11.55 1.15
C MET A 81 -13.10 -12.16 2.54
N LYS A 82 -12.35 -13.27 2.59
CA LYS A 82 -11.86 -13.80 3.87
C LYS A 82 -10.77 -12.87 4.41
N LYS A 83 -10.85 -12.57 5.70
CA LYS A 83 -9.74 -11.91 6.41
C LYS A 83 -8.54 -12.86 6.43
N ALA A 84 -7.36 -12.29 6.20
CA ALA A 84 -6.09 -12.97 6.40
C ALA A 84 -5.82 -13.18 7.90
#